data_AF-A0A963NRA6-F1
#
_entry.id   AF-A0A963NRA6-F1
#
_cell.length_a   1.000
_cell.length_b   1.000
_cell.length_c   1.000
_cell.angle_alpha   90.00
_cell.angle_beta   90.00
_cell.angle_gamma   90.00
#
_symmetry.space_group_name_H-M   'P 1'
#
loop_
_entity.id
_entity.type
_entity.pdbx_description
1 polymer ?
#
loop_
_entity_poly.entity_id
_entity_poly.type
_entity_poly.pdbx_seq_one_letter_code
_entity_poly.pdbx_strand_id
1 'polypeptide(L)'
;MHNKWTNSIVAVCLFSILCMMPVMAQDLGTNQDTNISYSDEALRSFIIANASINQLQQHADAQMQNMASDQQKQEMMEATNQQILQVLQQAGLTVDEYNVMGQTIQSDAHLQLKLQAITSGLFQQ
;
A
#
# COMPACT_ATOMS: atom_id res chain seq x y z
N MET A 1 -22.04 -4.08 -30.13
CA MET A 1 -22.90 -2.93 -29.74
C MET A 1 -24.36 -3.39 -29.69
N HIS A 2 -24.97 -3.46 -28.50
CA HIS A 2 -26.13 -2.62 -28.15
C HIS A 2 -26.70 -3.02 -26.79
N ASN A 3 -26.69 -2.02 -25.92
CA ASN A 3 -27.22 -1.96 -24.56
C ASN A 3 -28.51 -1.14 -24.62
N LYS A 4 -29.67 -1.62 -24.15
CA LYS A 4 -30.92 -0.85 -23.89
C LYS A 4 -31.81 -1.68 -22.92
N TRP A 5 -32.06 -1.33 -21.66
CA TRP A 5 -32.82 -0.20 -21.07
C TRP A 5 -34.28 -0.10 -21.54
N THR A 6 -35.21 -0.70 -20.77
CA THR A 6 -36.62 -0.28 -20.71
C THR A 6 -37.23 -0.56 -19.33
N ASN A 7 -37.80 0.52 -18.77
CA ASN A 7 -38.60 0.66 -17.57
C ASN A 7 -39.64 -0.44 -17.30
N SER A 8 -39.82 -0.77 -16.02
CA SER A 8 -41.14 -1.07 -15.48
C SER A 8 -41.37 -0.26 -14.21
N ILE A 9 -42.17 0.80 -14.40
CA ILE A 9 -42.85 1.54 -13.35
C ILE A 9 -44.05 0.68 -12.95
N VAL A 10 -44.10 0.21 -11.70
CA VAL A 10 -45.36 -0.16 -11.07
C VAL A 10 -45.44 0.56 -9.72
N ALA A 11 -46.53 1.31 -9.62
CA ALA A 11 -46.86 2.24 -8.58
C ALA A 11 -47.10 1.58 -7.22
N VAL A 12 -46.49 2.18 -6.20
CA VAL A 12 -47.12 2.70 -4.98
C VAL A 12 -48.30 1.91 -4.43
N CYS A 13 -48.12 1.32 -3.25
CA CYS A 13 -49.12 1.37 -2.19
C CYS A 13 -48.43 1.80 -0.88
N LEU A 14 -48.84 2.96 -0.39
CA LEU A 14 -48.53 3.51 0.92
C LEU A 14 -48.98 2.55 2.02
N PHE A 15 -48.10 2.26 2.97
CA PHE A 15 -48.49 1.94 4.33
C PHE A 15 -47.57 2.68 5.31
N SER A 16 -48.11 3.76 5.86
CA SER A 16 -47.50 4.53 6.94
C SER A 16 -47.48 3.70 8.22
N ILE A 17 -46.29 3.36 8.72
CA ILE A 17 -46.08 3.05 10.14
C ILE A 17 -44.81 3.79 10.60
N LEU A 18 -45.03 4.93 11.27
CA LEU A 18 -44.04 5.57 12.13
C LEU A 18 -43.80 4.66 13.33
N CYS A 19 -42.65 4.02 13.39
CA CYS A 19 -42.05 3.53 14.63
C CYS A 19 -40.60 4.01 14.67
N MET A 20 -40.38 5.03 15.50
CA MET A 20 -39.05 5.43 15.96
C MET A 20 -38.42 4.24 16.69
N MET A 21 -37.29 3.75 16.18
CA MET A 21 -36.35 2.93 16.94
C MET A 21 -34.94 3.52 16.80
N PRO A 22 -34.15 3.52 17.89
CA PRO A 22 -32.96 4.33 18.04
C PRO A 22 -31.78 3.77 17.24
N VAL A 23 -31.03 4.70 16.65
CA VAL A 23 -29.57 4.78 16.60
C VAL A 23 -28.81 3.45 16.42
N MET A 24 -28.30 3.20 15.22
CA MET A 24 -27.10 2.38 15.02
C MET A 24 -25.87 3.24 15.32
N ALA A 25 -25.63 3.51 16.59
CA ALA A 25 -24.28 3.63 17.12
C ALA A 25 -23.96 2.21 17.60
N GLN A 26 -22.90 1.50 17.24
CA GLN A 26 -21.51 1.88 17.10
C GLN A 26 -20.84 0.85 16.20
N ASP A 27 -20.18 1.29 15.14
CA ASP A 27 -18.78 0.89 14.93
C ASP A 27 -18.12 2.12 14.30
N LEU A 28 -17.98 3.18 15.13
CA LEU A 28 -16.76 3.96 15.02
C LEU A 28 -15.67 2.95 15.37
N GLY A 29 -15.20 2.23 14.35
CA GLY A 29 -13.96 1.50 14.42
C GLY A 29 -12.97 2.48 15.00
N THR A 30 -12.53 2.16 16.21
CA THR A 30 -11.58 2.91 17.02
C THR A 30 -10.49 3.37 16.06
N ASN A 31 -10.55 4.63 15.62
CA ASN A 31 -9.41 5.32 15.05
C ASN A 31 -8.51 5.53 16.27
N GLN A 32 -7.83 4.45 16.66
CA GLN A 32 -6.60 4.57 17.38
C GLN A 32 -5.67 5.24 16.37
N ASP A 33 -5.68 6.57 16.39
CA ASP A 33 -4.54 7.39 16.01
C ASP A 33 -3.36 6.94 16.89
N THR A 34 -2.82 5.77 16.59
CA THR A 34 -1.43 5.47 16.87
C THR A 34 -0.67 6.40 15.94
N ASN A 35 -0.43 7.62 16.41
CA ASN A 35 0.50 8.55 15.79
C ASN A 35 1.90 7.93 15.95
N ILE A 36 2.20 6.96 15.08
CA ILE A 36 3.48 6.29 15.03
C ILE A 36 4.45 7.29 14.41
N SER A 37 5.34 7.82 15.22
CA SER A 37 6.39 8.73 14.78
C SER A 37 7.66 7.94 14.48
N TYR A 38 8.25 8.19 13.30
CA TYR A 38 9.50 7.59 12.87
C TYR A 38 10.66 8.60 12.96
N SER A 39 11.82 8.11 13.40
CA SER A 39 13.06 8.89 13.36
C SER A 39 13.48 9.18 11.92
N ASP A 40 14.25 10.26 11.72
CA ASP A 40 14.76 10.60 10.39
C ASP A 40 15.65 9.49 9.82
N GLU A 41 16.39 8.79 10.69
CA GLU A 41 17.22 7.68 10.28
C GLU A 41 16.39 6.48 9.79
N ALA A 42 15.31 6.13 10.50
CA ALA A 42 14.41 5.08 10.05
C ALA A 42 13.76 5.42 8.70
N LEU A 43 13.38 6.69 8.50
CA LEU A 43 12.83 7.17 7.24
C LEU A 43 13.88 7.15 6.12
N ARG A 44 15.16 7.46 6.39
CA ARG A 44 16.25 7.31 5.41
C ARG A 44 16.46 5.85 5.02
N SER A 45 16.55 4.95 6.00
CA SER A 45 16.64 3.50 5.75
C SER A 45 15.49 3.02 4.87
N PHE A 46 14.26 3.48 5.15
CA PHE A 46 13.09 3.15 4.34
C PHE A 46 13.21 3.69 2.91
N ILE A 47 13.63 4.95 2.70
CA ILE A 47 13.82 5.54 1.37
C ILE A 47 14.83 4.72 0.56
N ILE A 48 15.99 4.42 1.15
CA ILE A 48 17.06 3.66 0.50
C ILE A 48 16.57 2.26 0.15
N ALA A 49 15.98 1.54 1.11
CA ALA A 49 15.44 0.20 0.89
C ALA A 49 14.36 0.20 -0.20
N ASN A 50 13.41 1.14 -0.15
CA ASN A 50 12.34 1.25 -1.13
C ASN A 50 12.89 1.51 -2.54
N ALA A 51 13.90 2.38 -2.69
CA ALA A 51 14.54 2.61 -3.99
C ALA A 51 15.19 1.34 -4.54
N SER A 52 15.98 0.63 -3.72
CA SER A 52 16.64 -0.62 -4.11
C SER A 52 15.65 -1.74 -4.43
N ILE A 53 14.58 -1.90 -3.63
CA ILE A 53 13.53 -2.90 -3.86
C ILE A 53 12.80 -2.62 -5.18
N ASN A 54 12.43 -1.35 -5.44
CA ASN A 54 11.79 -0.99 -6.70
C ASN A 54 12.69 -1.30 -7.90
N GLN A 55 13.99 -1.04 -7.81
CA GLN A 55 14.94 -1.38 -8.87
C GLN A 55 15.03 -2.90 -9.09
N LEU A 56 15.07 -3.70 -8.02
CA LEU A 56 15.09 -5.16 -8.11
C LEU A 56 13.82 -5.70 -8.81
N GLN A 57 12.65 -5.19 -8.42
CA GLN A 57 11.37 -5.58 -9.00
C GLN A 57 11.29 -5.22 -10.48
N GLN A 58 11.65 -3.99 -10.86
CA GLN A 58 11.69 -3.55 -12.26
C GLN A 58 12.65 -4.41 -13.11
N HIS A 59 13.82 -4.74 -12.57
CA HIS A 59 14.76 -5.61 -13.27
C HIS A 59 14.21 -7.03 -13.43
N ALA A 60 13.63 -7.61 -12.38
CA ALA A 60 13.01 -8.93 -12.44
C ALA A 60 11.86 -8.96 -13.46
N ASP A 61 10.98 -7.96 -13.47
CA ASP A 61 9.88 -7.84 -14.42
C ASP A 61 10.38 -7.75 -15.87
N ALA A 62 11.47 -7.02 -16.12
CA ALA A 62 12.09 -6.95 -17.44
C ALA A 62 12.68 -8.30 -17.87
N GLN A 63 13.31 -9.05 -16.96
CA GLN A 63 13.86 -10.37 -17.27
C GLN A 63 12.74 -11.39 -17.53
N MET A 64 11.70 -11.40 -16.69
CA MET A 64 10.59 -12.35 -16.80
C MET A 64 9.78 -12.20 -18.09
N GLN A 65 9.69 -10.98 -18.66
CA GLN A 65 9.05 -10.76 -19.96
C GLN A 65 9.71 -11.53 -21.11
N ASN A 66 11.01 -11.82 -20.98
CA ASN A 66 11.78 -12.55 -21.99
C ASN A 66 11.88 -14.06 -21.70
N MET A 67 11.31 -14.53 -20.58
CA MET A 67 11.40 -15.93 -20.17
C MET A 67 10.29 -16.78 -20.80
N ALA A 68 10.69 -17.96 -21.31
CA ALA A 68 9.80 -18.84 -22.07
C ALA A 68 8.89 -19.71 -21.20
N SER A 69 9.30 -20.03 -19.97
CA SER A 69 8.55 -20.94 -19.10
C SER A 69 8.14 -20.28 -17.79
N ASP A 70 7.01 -20.73 -17.25
CA ASP A 70 6.52 -20.26 -15.96
C ASP A 70 7.42 -20.72 -14.79
N GLN A 71 8.11 -21.86 -14.95
CA GLN A 71 9.11 -22.32 -13.99
C GLN A 71 10.27 -21.31 -13.87
N GLN A 72 10.82 -20.82 -14.99
CA GLN A 72 11.89 -19.82 -14.96
C GLN A 72 11.45 -18.50 -14.33
N LYS A 73 10.19 -18.10 -14.58
CA LYS A 73 9.62 -16.91 -13.94
C LYS A 73 9.49 -17.10 -12.44
N GLN A 74 9.03 -18.26 -11.98
CA GLN A 74 8.95 -18.57 -10.56
C GLN A 74 10.34 -18.52 -9.89
N GLU A 75 11.35 -19.14 -10.51
CA GLU A 75 12.74 -19.10 -10.02
C GLU A 75 13.27 -17.65 -9.93
N MET A 76 12.94 -16.80 -10.92
CA MET A 76 13.27 -15.37 -10.90
C MET A 76 12.57 -14.62 -9.76
N MET A 77 11.30 -14.90 -9.50
CA MET A 77 10.56 -14.31 -8.38
C MET A 77 11.16 -14.73 -7.03
N GLU A 78 11.49 -16.01 -6.85
CA GLU A 78 12.12 -16.53 -5.62
C GLU A 78 13.49 -15.87 -5.38
N ALA A 79 14.34 -15.78 -6.41
CA ALA A 79 15.62 -15.12 -6.34
C ALA A 79 15.50 -13.61 -6.04
N THR A 80 14.47 -12.96 -6.58
CA THR A 80 14.20 -11.53 -6.33
C THR A 80 13.74 -11.31 -4.90
N ASN A 81 12.85 -12.17 -4.38
CA ASN A 81 12.42 -12.12 -2.98
C ASN A 81 13.58 -12.28 -2.01
N GLN A 82 14.54 -13.17 -2.28
CA GLN A 82 15.75 -13.31 -1.47
C GLN A 82 16.60 -12.03 -1.47
N GLN A 83 16.74 -11.37 -2.61
CA GLN A 83 17.47 -10.09 -2.70
C GLN A 83 16.75 -8.97 -1.95
N ILE A 84 15.42 -8.92 -2.00
CA ILE A 84 14.62 -7.96 -1.22
C ILE A 84 14.89 -8.14 0.29
N LEU A 85 14.93 -9.38 0.78
CA LEU A 85 15.26 -9.65 2.19
C LEU A 85 16.66 -9.16 2.58
N GLN A 86 17.65 -9.31 1.68
CA GLN A 86 19.00 -8.81 1.91
C GLN A 86 19.05 -7.28 1.96
N VAL A 87 18.34 -6.60 1.05
CA VAL A 87 18.22 -5.13 1.06
C VAL A 87 17.65 -4.63 2.37
N LEU A 88 16.56 -5.26 2.85
CA LEU A 88 15.94 -4.89 4.13
C LEU A 88 16.90 -5.11 5.30
N GLN A 89 17.58 -6.26 5.34
CA GLN A 89 18.57 -6.54 6.39
C GLN A 89 19.73 -5.53 6.40
N GLN A 90 20.24 -5.13 5.22
CA GLN A 90 21.29 -4.12 5.10
C GLN A 90 20.83 -2.73 5.54
N ALA A 91 19.55 -2.42 5.32
CA ALA A 91 18.93 -1.18 5.80
C ALA A 91 18.57 -1.20 7.29
N GLY A 92 18.78 -2.35 7.98
CA GLY A 92 18.40 -2.53 9.38
C GLY A 92 16.89 -2.64 9.59
N LEU A 93 16.14 -3.07 8.57
CA LEU A 93 14.69 -3.23 8.58
C LEU A 93 14.31 -4.70 8.48
N THR A 94 13.28 -5.09 9.23
CA THR A 94 12.55 -6.34 8.99
C THR A 94 11.49 -6.16 7.90
N VAL A 95 10.96 -7.27 7.37
CA VAL A 95 9.84 -7.25 6.41
C VAL A 95 8.61 -6.59 7.03
N ASP A 96 8.30 -6.91 8.29
CA ASP A 96 7.14 -6.36 8.98
C ASP A 96 7.30 -4.85 9.22
N GLU A 97 8.47 -4.40 9.66
CA GLU A 97 8.75 -2.96 9.84
C GLU A 97 8.62 -2.21 8.51
N TYR A 98 9.21 -2.72 7.43
CA TYR A 98 9.08 -2.11 6.11
C TYR A 98 7.62 -1.99 5.66
N ASN A 99 6.84 -3.07 5.82
CA ASN A 99 5.44 -3.10 5.42
C ASN A 99 4.57 -2.17 6.27
N VAL A 100 4.77 -2.15 7.59
CA VAL A 100 4.05 -1.27 8.51
C VAL A 100 4.40 0.19 8.22
N MET A 101 5.70 0.52 8.09
CA MET A 101 6.15 1.85 7.70
C MET A 101 5.52 2.31 6.40
N GLY A 102 5.54 1.45 5.37
CA GLY A 102 4.93 1.75 4.07
C GLY A 102 3.45 2.05 4.17
N GLN A 103 2.69 1.29 4.96
CA GLN A 103 1.26 1.54 5.21
C GLN A 103 1.04 2.85 5.97
N THR A 104 1.78 3.07 7.06
CA THR A 104 1.66 4.29 7.87
C THR A 104 1.99 5.54 7.05
N ILE A 105 3.09 5.52 6.30
CA ILE A 105 3.52 6.65 5.45
C ILE A 105 2.44 6.94 4.40
N GLN A 106 1.86 5.92 3.76
CA GLN A 106 0.80 6.14 2.76
C GLN A 106 -0.47 6.74 3.36
N SER A 107 -0.79 6.46 4.62
CA SER A 107 -1.96 7.02 5.31
C SER A 107 -1.73 8.39 5.96
N ASP A 108 -0.48 8.79 6.19
CA ASP A 108 -0.13 10.01 6.94
C ASP A 108 0.54 11.06 6.04
N ALA A 109 -0.20 12.15 5.77
CA ALA A 109 0.28 13.26 4.94
C ALA A 109 1.50 13.98 5.53
N HIS A 110 1.63 14.06 6.85
CA HIS A 110 2.79 14.66 7.50
C HIS A 110 4.04 13.80 7.30
N LEU A 111 3.91 12.47 7.41
CA LEU A 111 5.01 11.56 7.11
C LEU A 111 5.41 11.61 5.63
N GLN A 112 4.47 11.75 4.70
CA GLN A 112 4.78 11.92 3.27
C GLN A 112 5.59 13.19 3.01
N LEU A 113 5.19 14.33 3.60
CA LEU A 113 5.93 15.59 3.48
C LEU A 113 7.33 15.47 4.10
N LYS A 114 7.43 14.81 5.26
CA LYS A 114 8.72 14.55 5.92
C LYS A 114 9.63 13.69 5.05
N LEU A 115 9.09 12.63 4.44
CA LEU A 115 9.83 11.76 3.52
C LEU A 115 10.35 12.53 2.31
N GLN A 116 9.53 13.41 1.72
CA GLN A 116 9.93 14.25 0.60
C GLN A 116 11.06 15.22 0.96
N ALA A 117 11.02 15.82 2.15
CA ALA A 117 12.07 16.71 2.64
C ALA A 117 13.39 15.97 2.83
N ILE A 118 13.36 14.79 3.49
CA ILE A 118 14.55 13.94 3.68
C ILE A 118 15.12 13.51 2.32
N THR A 119 14.26 13.04 1.42
CA THR A 119 14.64 12.61 0.07
C THR A 119 15.34 13.73 -0.69
N SER A 120 14.79 14.95 -0.66
CA SER A 120 15.39 16.10 -1.33
C SER A 120 16.79 16.43 -0.77
N GLY A 121 16.98 16.31 0.54
CA GLY A 121 18.28 16.52 1.19
C GLY A 121 19.33 15.44 0.89
N LEU A 122 18.91 14.21 0.55
CA LEU A 122 19.83 13.13 0.16
C LEU A 122 20.45 13.36 -1.22
N PHE A 123 19.74 14.03 -2.13
CA PHE A 123 20.19 14.24 -3.51
C PHE A 123 20.88 15.60 -3.76
N GLN A 124 20.95 16.46 -2.75
CA GLN A 124 21.61 17.77 -2.84
C GLN A 124 23.05 17.79 -2.27
N GLN A 125 23.61 16.63 -1.94
CA GLN A 125 24.99 16.49 -1.46
C GLN A 125 25.95 16.10 -2.58
#